data_AF-A0A424SJE5-F1
#
_entry.id   AF-A0A424SJE5-F1
#
_cell.length_a   1.000
_cell.length_b   1.000
_cell.length_c   1.000
_cell.angle_alpha   90.00
_cell.angle_beta   90.00
_cell.angle_gamma   90.00
#
_symmetry.space_group_name_H-M   'P 1'
#
loop_
_entity.id
_entity.type
_entity.pdbx_description
1 polymer ?
#
loop_
_entity_poly.entity_id
_entity_poly.type
_entity_poly.pdbx_seq_one_letter_code
_entity_poly.pdbx_strand_id
1 'polypeptide(L)'
;MKHTLKVIILVFPLVLIAQRSSSLKGQSVNNVEWTQFREKIERAVQRGDLTKKEADEKYSQYRSKMSGKRNVRQDPVIVENFKKLGVDDLNELKNNMLDKGIPADQLDAVLGGMLRLVHAARTDGDKFEMNPRIETYFKDRLELTNFQIEYLIDVAKSIANLTY
;
A
#
# COMPACT_ATOMS: atom_id res chain seq x y z
N MET A 1 -8.71 -24.32 -66.21
CA MET A 1 -7.58 -24.46 -65.27
C MET A 1 -6.71 -23.23 -65.34
N LYS A 2 -6.58 -22.49 -64.24
CA LYS A 2 -5.41 -21.71 -63.81
C LYS A 2 -5.77 -21.15 -62.43
N HIS A 3 -5.10 -21.70 -61.42
CA HIS A 3 -5.42 -21.57 -60.00
C HIS A 3 -5.12 -20.15 -59.50
N THR A 4 -6.10 -19.51 -58.86
CA THR A 4 -5.87 -18.29 -58.09
C THR A 4 -5.27 -18.66 -56.74
N LEU A 5 -3.96 -18.44 -56.60
CA LEU A 5 -3.23 -18.69 -55.37
C LEU A 5 -3.57 -17.58 -54.37
N LYS A 6 -4.46 -17.86 -53.41
CA LYS A 6 -4.73 -16.96 -52.27
C LYS A 6 -3.57 -17.06 -51.27
N VAL A 7 -2.62 -16.14 -51.35
CA VAL A 7 -1.60 -15.97 -50.30
C VAL A 7 -2.19 -15.08 -49.23
N ILE A 8 -2.70 -15.69 -48.15
CA ILE A 8 -3.04 -14.97 -46.91
C ILE A 8 -1.73 -14.77 -46.16
N ILE A 9 -1.11 -13.59 -46.33
CA ILE A 9 0.02 -13.17 -45.51
C ILE A 9 -0.56 -12.67 -44.19
N LEU A 10 -0.57 -13.55 -43.19
CA LEU A 10 -0.94 -13.22 -41.82
C LEU A 10 0.27 -12.51 -41.18
N VAL A 11 0.38 -11.20 -41.41
CA VAL A 11 1.36 -10.36 -40.70
C VAL A 11 0.82 -10.19 -39.28
N PHE A 12 1.27 -11.06 -38.39
CA PHE A 12 1.16 -10.86 -36.95
C PHE A 12 1.85 -9.53 -36.62
N PRO A 13 1.15 -8.50 -36.10
CA PRO A 13 1.88 -7.40 -35.49
C PRO A 13 2.54 -8.00 -34.24
N LEU A 14 3.86 -8.17 -34.29
CA LEU A 14 4.66 -8.30 -33.07
C LEU A 14 4.35 -7.05 -32.25
N VAL A 15 3.44 -7.22 -31.31
CA VAL A 15 3.14 -6.22 -30.29
C VAL A 15 4.47 -5.94 -29.61
N LEU A 16 4.97 -4.72 -29.83
CA LEU A 16 6.04 -4.10 -29.08
C LEU A 16 5.62 -4.00 -27.61
N ILE A 17 5.59 -5.13 -26.89
CA ILE A 17 5.64 -5.17 -25.43
C ILE A 17 7.13 -5.18 -25.06
N ALA A 18 7.81 -4.10 -25.42
CA ALA A 18 9.22 -3.93 -25.10
C ALA A 18 9.48 -2.46 -24.76
N GLN A 19 8.69 -1.89 -23.84
CA GLN A 19 9.04 -0.60 -23.19
C GLN A 19 8.28 -0.29 -21.88
N ARG A 20 7.87 -1.30 -21.10
CA ARG A 20 7.40 -1.08 -19.71
C ARG A 20 8.37 -1.60 -18.63
N SER A 21 9.67 -1.71 -18.93
CA SER A 21 10.66 -2.17 -17.95
C SER A 21 11.40 -1.04 -17.21
N SER A 22 11.01 0.22 -17.38
CA SER A 22 11.69 1.36 -16.74
C SER A 22 11.15 1.79 -15.38
N SER A 23 10.09 1.18 -14.82
CA SER A 23 9.58 1.58 -13.49
C SER A 23 10.27 0.91 -12.29
N LEU A 24 11.01 -0.18 -12.49
CA LEU A 24 11.56 -0.98 -11.38
C LEU A 24 12.89 -0.45 -10.81
N LYS A 25 13.56 0.48 -11.50
CA LYS A 25 14.90 0.95 -11.09
C LYS A 25 14.89 2.11 -10.08
N GLY A 26 13.72 2.72 -9.83
CA GLY A 26 13.57 3.85 -8.91
C GLY A 26 13.10 3.50 -7.50
N GLN A 27 12.72 2.24 -7.23
CA GLN A 27 12.00 1.89 -6.00
C GLN A 27 12.90 1.37 -4.87
N SER A 28 14.03 0.71 -5.19
CA SER A 28 14.92 0.09 -4.19
C SER A 28 15.90 1.06 -3.53
N VAL A 29 16.38 2.09 -4.25
CA VAL A 29 17.31 3.09 -3.70
C VAL A 29 16.61 4.02 -2.70
N ASN A 30 15.30 4.27 -2.91
CA ASN A 30 14.49 5.15 -2.04
C ASN A 30 14.24 4.55 -0.64
N ASN A 31 14.31 3.23 -0.47
CA ASN A 31 13.95 2.58 0.79
C ASN A 31 15.00 2.81 1.89
N VAL A 32 16.29 2.77 1.56
CA VAL A 32 17.38 2.93 2.54
C VAL A 32 17.43 4.36 3.09
N GLU A 33 17.36 5.38 2.22
CA GLU A 33 17.35 6.79 2.65
C GLU A 33 16.13 7.11 3.51
N TRP A 34 14.95 6.59 3.12
CA TRP A 34 13.72 6.73 3.90
C TRP A 34 13.84 6.05 5.27
N THR A 35 14.38 4.83 5.34
CA THR A 35 14.56 4.10 6.60
C THR A 35 15.46 4.88 7.56
N GLN A 36 16.60 5.40 7.08
CA GLN A 36 17.50 6.22 7.88
C GLN A 36 16.89 7.55 8.32
N PHE A 37 16.12 8.18 7.43
CA PHE A 37 15.38 9.40 7.76
C PHE A 37 14.36 9.12 8.87
N ARG A 38 13.54 8.08 8.72
CA ARG A 38 12.55 7.67 9.72
C ARG A 38 13.20 7.40 11.06
N GLU A 39 14.25 6.58 11.10
CA GLU A 39 14.93 6.24 12.35
C GLU A 39 15.42 7.48 13.12
N LYS A 40 15.93 8.50 12.40
CA LYS A 40 16.32 9.78 13.01
C LYS A 40 15.13 10.52 13.60
N ILE A 41 14.00 10.55 12.90
CA ILE A 41 12.78 11.20 13.37
C ILE A 41 12.19 10.46 14.57
N GLU A 42 12.08 9.13 14.52
CA GLU A 42 11.56 8.32 15.64
C GLU A 42 12.42 8.47 16.89
N ARG A 43 13.76 8.47 16.75
CA ARG A 43 14.65 8.73 17.89
C ARG A 43 14.46 10.13 18.47
N ALA A 44 14.18 11.14 17.64
CA ALA A 44 13.88 12.49 18.12
C ALA A 44 12.53 12.55 18.83
N VAL A 45 11.52 11.79 18.37
CA VAL A 45 10.25 11.63 19.09
C VAL A 45 10.45 10.95 20.44
N GLN A 46 11.22 9.85 20.47
CA GLN A 46 11.52 9.12 21.71
C GLN A 46 12.25 9.96 22.74
N ARG A 47 13.14 10.87 22.31
CA ARG A 47 13.83 11.82 23.20
C ARG A 47 12.96 13.01 23.63
N GLY A 48 11.78 13.18 23.03
CA GLY A 48 10.92 14.34 23.25
C GLY A 48 11.33 15.60 22.49
N ASP A 49 12.32 15.51 21.59
CA ASP A 49 12.77 16.61 20.74
C ASP A 49 11.73 16.97 19.65
N LEU A 50 10.86 16.01 19.31
CA LEU A 50 9.75 16.17 18.36
C LEU A 50 8.48 15.55 18.93
N THR A 51 7.34 16.20 18.66
CA THR A 51 6.04 15.56 18.83
C THR A 51 5.75 14.59 17.69
N LYS A 52 4.85 13.63 17.93
CA LYS A 52 4.39 12.71 16.89
C LYS A 52 3.77 13.42 15.69
N LYS A 53 3.04 14.51 15.93
CA LYS A 53 2.46 15.36 14.88
C LYS A 53 3.55 16.01 14.02
N GLU A 54 4.61 16.53 14.63
CA GLU A 54 5.74 17.11 13.88
C GLU A 54 6.50 16.05 13.09
N ALA A 55 6.61 14.82 13.61
CA ALA A 55 7.17 13.69 12.88
C ALA A 55 6.35 13.38 11.62
N ASP A 56 5.03 13.32 11.74
CA ASP A 56 4.12 13.12 10.60
C ASP A 56 4.27 14.19 9.52
N GLU A 57 4.38 15.46 9.93
CA GLU A 57 4.61 16.56 9.00
C GLU A 57 5.95 16.38 8.27
N LYS A 58 7.02 15.99 8.98
CA LYS A 58 8.32 15.70 8.37
C LYS A 58 8.25 14.52 7.41
N TYR A 59 7.52 13.47 7.75
CA TYR A 59 7.27 12.33 6.85
C TYR A 59 6.51 12.75 5.59
N SER A 60 5.47 13.58 5.73
CA SER A 60 4.71 14.08 4.59
C SER A 60 5.57 14.97 3.68
N GLN A 61 6.38 15.86 4.26
CA GLN A 61 7.29 16.72 3.51
C GLN A 61 8.34 15.91 2.74
N TYR A 62 8.96 14.92 3.37
CA TYR A 62 9.92 14.03 2.71
C TYR A 62 9.30 13.35 1.49
N ARG A 63 8.11 12.76 1.67
CA ARG A 63 7.38 12.08 0.60
C ARG A 63 6.90 13.03 -0.50
N SER A 64 6.51 14.25 -0.15
CA SER A 64 6.11 15.27 -1.11
C SER A 64 7.27 15.68 -2.01
N LYS A 65 8.49 15.75 -1.46
CA LYS A 65 9.72 16.00 -2.23
C LYS A 65 10.07 14.84 -3.16
N MET A 66 9.93 13.60 -2.70
CA MET A 66 10.26 12.40 -3.49
C MET A 66 9.26 12.09 -4.60
N SER A 67 7.96 12.27 -4.34
CA SER A 67 6.88 11.95 -5.29
C SER A 67 6.49 13.09 -6.22
N GLY A 68 6.97 14.31 -5.94
CA GLY A 68 6.53 15.53 -6.63
C GLY A 68 5.07 15.93 -6.36
N LYS A 69 4.34 15.18 -5.52
CA LYS A 69 2.94 15.45 -5.16
C LYS A 69 2.87 16.05 -3.76
N ARG A 70 2.30 17.25 -3.64
CA ARG A 70 2.01 17.88 -2.34
C ARG A 70 0.89 17.11 -1.63
N ASN A 71 1.22 16.47 -0.50
CA ASN A 71 0.30 15.82 0.44
C ASN A 71 -0.54 14.66 -0.11
N VAL A 72 -0.41 13.49 0.52
CA VAL A 72 -1.42 12.42 0.42
C VAL A 72 -2.68 12.94 1.11
N ARG A 73 -3.71 13.29 0.33
CA ARG A 73 -5.01 13.73 0.84
C ARG A 73 -5.54 12.66 1.81
N GLN A 74 -5.94 13.05 3.02
CA GLN A 74 -6.68 12.17 3.89
C GLN A 74 -8.15 12.21 3.48
N ASP A 75 -8.72 11.06 3.12
CA ASP A 75 -10.16 10.92 3.00
C ASP A 75 -10.78 10.94 4.41
N PRO A 76 -11.59 11.96 4.77
CA PRO A 76 -12.18 12.06 6.10
C PRO A 76 -13.03 10.84 6.48
N VAL A 77 -13.67 10.20 5.51
CA VAL A 77 -14.52 9.02 5.75
C VAL A 77 -13.68 7.83 6.17
N ILE A 78 -12.53 7.62 5.52
CA ILE A 78 -11.59 6.56 5.90
C ILE A 78 -11.01 6.84 7.29
N VAL A 79 -10.62 8.09 7.59
CA VAL A 79 -10.13 8.50 8.92
C VAL A 79 -11.16 8.17 10.00
N GLU A 80 -12.41 8.54 9.80
CA GLU A 80 -13.48 8.30 10.78
C GLU A 80 -13.72 6.79 11.00
N ASN A 81 -13.71 5.98 9.94
CA ASN A 81 -13.88 4.54 10.05
C ASN A 81 -12.75 3.89 10.87
N PHE A 82 -11.49 4.27 10.64
CA PHE A 82 -10.37 3.73 11.43
C PHE A 82 -10.39 4.22 12.88
N LYS A 83 -10.81 5.46 13.13
CA LYS A 83 -11.02 5.96 14.50
C LYS A 83 -12.09 5.16 15.24
N LYS A 84 -13.20 4.80 14.59
CA LYS A 84 -14.24 3.92 15.17
C LYS A 84 -13.72 2.51 15.50
N LEU A 85 -12.64 2.07 14.84
CA LEU A 85 -11.97 0.81 15.10
C LEU A 85 -10.87 0.91 16.18
N GLY A 86 -10.69 2.08 16.81
CA GLY A 86 -9.68 2.31 17.85
C GLY A 86 -8.30 2.69 17.31
N VAL A 87 -8.19 3.02 16.02
CA VAL A 87 -6.94 3.54 15.43
C VAL A 87 -6.96 5.06 15.51
N ASP A 88 -6.35 5.60 16.56
CA ASP A 88 -6.29 7.06 16.79
C ASP A 88 -5.36 7.79 15.81
N ASP A 89 -4.32 7.10 15.32
CA ASP A 89 -3.32 7.67 14.44
C ASP A 89 -3.23 6.91 13.11
N LEU A 90 -4.04 7.35 12.13
CA LEU A 90 -4.02 6.76 10.80
C LEU A 90 -2.73 7.08 10.02
N ASN A 91 -2.02 8.15 10.35
CA ASN A 91 -0.77 8.48 9.66
C ASN A 91 0.31 7.46 10.00
N GLU A 92 0.43 7.08 11.27
CA GLU A 92 1.34 6.02 11.69
C GLU A 92 1.08 4.73 10.90
N LEU A 93 -0.18 4.32 10.78
CA LEU A 93 -0.55 3.14 9.98
C LEU A 93 -0.14 3.30 8.51
N LYS A 94 -0.41 4.45 7.89
CA LYS A 94 0.01 4.75 6.51
C LYS A 94 1.54 4.74 6.36
N ASN A 95 2.28 5.25 7.34
CA ASN A 95 3.75 5.25 7.33
C ASN A 95 4.26 3.81 7.34
N ASN A 96 3.78 2.99 8.27
CA ASN A 96 4.17 1.59 8.37
C ASN A 96 3.83 0.79 7.10
N MET A 97 2.72 1.08 6.41
CA MET A 97 2.42 0.48 5.10
C MET A 97 3.49 0.81 4.04
N LEU A 98 3.92 2.07 3.96
CA LEU A 98 4.98 2.46 3.03
C LEU A 98 6.31 1.80 3.34
N ASP A 99 6.63 1.62 4.63
CA ASP A 99 7.85 0.90 5.05
C ASP A 99 7.85 -0.56 4.60
N LYS A 100 6.65 -1.15 4.46
CA LYS A 100 6.47 -2.49 3.87
C LYS A 100 6.42 -2.47 2.34
N GLY A 101 6.75 -1.33 1.74
CA GLY A 101 6.84 -1.15 0.28
C GLY A 101 5.49 -0.98 -0.41
N ILE A 102 4.40 -0.75 0.33
CA ILE A 102 3.10 -0.47 -0.28
C ILE A 102 3.19 0.92 -0.95
N PRO A 103 2.82 1.07 -2.23
CA PRO A 103 2.91 2.35 -2.93
C PRO A 103 2.01 3.43 -2.31
N ALA A 104 2.51 4.67 -2.26
CA ALA A 104 1.80 5.80 -1.67
C ALA A 104 0.46 6.12 -2.37
N ASP A 105 0.39 5.91 -3.68
CA ASP A 105 -0.81 6.08 -4.50
C ASP A 105 -1.83 4.95 -4.34
N GLN A 106 -1.45 3.84 -3.69
CA GLN A 106 -2.35 2.72 -3.37
C GLN A 106 -2.89 2.77 -1.93
N LEU A 107 -2.34 3.62 -1.05
CA LEU A 107 -2.67 3.62 0.38
C LEU A 107 -4.17 3.71 0.67
N ASP A 108 -4.90 4.59 -0.01
CA ASP A 108 -6.34 4.74 0.26
C ASP A 108 -7.16 3.52 -0.20
N ALA A 109 -6.76 2.88 -1.31
CA ALA A 109 -7.35 1.62 -1.76
C ALA A 109 -7.06 0.47 -0.78
N VAL A 110 -5.80 0.39 -0.31
CA VAL A 110 -5.39 -0.58 0.71
C VAL A 110 -6.19 -0.37 1.99
N LEU A 111 -6.36 0.87 2.45
CA LEU A 111 -7.17 1.19 3.64
C LEU A 111 -8.64 0.76 3.48
N GLY A 112 -9.23 0.97 2.30
CA GLY A 112 -10.58 0.46 2.01
C GLY A 112 -10.67 -1.08 2.00
N GLY A 113 -9.61 -1.77 1.57
CA GLY A 113 -9.45 -3.21 1.74
C GLY A 113 -9.33 -3.63 3.21
N MET A 114 -8.54 -2.89 3.97
CA MET A 114 -8.27 -3.16 5.39
C MET A 114 -9.53 -3.10 6.25
N LEU A 115 -10.47 -2.19 5.97
CA LEU A 115 -11.77 -2.18 6.66
C LEU A 115 -12.52 -3.52 6.55
N ARG A 116 -12.43 -4.18 5.38
CA ARG A 116 -13.02 -5.50 5.16
C ARG A 116 -12.25 -6.60 5.90
N LEU A 117 -10.92 -6.54 5.90
CA LEU A 117 -10.08 -7.48 6.65
C LEU A 117 -10.33 -7.40 8.15
N VAL A 118 -10.37 -6.20 8.72
CA VAL A 118 -10.62 -6.01 10.16
C VAL A 118 -12.00 -6.55 10.55
N HIS A 119 -13.02 -6.28 9.73
CA HIS A 119 -14.36 -6.80 9.99
C HIS A 119 -14.42 -8.33 9.93
N ALA A 120 -13.77 -8.94 8.94
CA ALA A 120 -13.67 -10.39 8.83
C ALA A 120 -12.90 -10.99 10.02
N ALA A 121 -11.74 -10.42 10.37
CA ALA A 121 -10.95 -10.85 11.53
C ALA A 121 -11.73 -10.76 12.84
N ARG A 122 -12.55 -9.71 13.02
CA ARG A 122 -13.44 -9.58 14.18
C ARG A 122 -14.56 -10.63 14.19
N THR A 123 -15.10 -10.96 13.02
CA THR A 123 -16.21 -11.92 12.90
C THR A 123 -15.73 -13.35 13.17
N ASP A 124 -14.55 -13.69 12.66
CA ASP A 124 -14.04 -15.06 12.71
C ASP A 124 -13.13 -15.33 13.92
N GLY A 125 -12.61 -14.28 14.56
CA GLY A 125 -11.73 -14.36 15.72
C GLY A 125 -10.48 -15.21 15.45
N ASP A 126 -10.19 -16.16 16.33
CA ASP A 126 -9.04 -17.07 16.21
C ASP A 126 -9.09 -17.97 14.97
N LYS A 127 -10.26 -18.14 14.36
CA LYS A 127 -10.47 -18.93 13.14
C LYS A 127 -10.38 -18.09 11.87
N PHE A 128 -9.95 -16.84 11.97
CA PHE A 128 -9.87 -15.95 10.82
C PHE A 128 -9.02 -16.53 9.70
N GLU A 129 -9.65 -16.67 8.55
CA GLU A 129 -9.04 -16.99 7.27
C GLU A 129 -9.46 -15.93 6.25
N MET A 130 -8.50 -15.44 5.47
CA MET A 130 -8.79 -14.41 4.48
C MET A 130 -9.66 -14.99 3.36
N ASN A 131 -10.86 -14.42 3.17
CA ASN A 131 -11.74 -14.83 2.09
C ASN A 131 -11.08 -14.62 0.70
N PRO A 132 -11.23 -15.55 -0.26
CA PRO A 132 -10.66 -15.46 -1.60
C PRO A 132 -10.93 -14.14 -2.33
N ARG A 133 -12.10 -13.52 -2.13
CA ARG A 133 -12.45 -12.23 -2.73
C ARG A 133 -11.57 -11.09 -2.22
N ILE A 134 -11.20 -11.13 -0.94
CA ILE A 134 -10.30 -10.15 -0.33
C ILE A 134 -8.87 -10.42 -0.80
N GLU A 135 -8.47 -11.69 -0.89
CA GLU A 135 -7.18 -12.08 -1.43
C GLU A 135 -6.98 -11.58 -2.87
N THR A 136 -7.90 -11.91 -3.79
CA THR A 136 -7.90 -11.41 -5.18
C THR A 136 -7.86 -9.88 -5.24
N TYR A 137 -8.54 -9.19 -4.33
CA TYR A 137 -8.49 -7.73 -4.29
C TYR A 137 -7.07 -7.21 -4.00
N PHE A 138 -6.38 -7.75 -2.99
CA PHE A 138 -5.03 -7.29 -2.67
C PHE A 138 -3.98 -7.79 -3.67
N LYS A 139 -4.07 -9.05 -4.06
CA LYS A 139 -3.09 -9.71 -4.92
C LYS A 139 -3.23 -9.31 -6.38
N ASP A 140 -4.42 -9.42 -6.94
CA ASP A 140 -4.60 -9.28 -8.39
C ASP A 140 -4.93 -7.83 -8.76
N ARG A 141 -5.73 -7.13 -7.96
CA ARG A 141 -6.14 -5.75 -8.26
C ARG A 141 -5.16 -4.70 -7.76
N LEU A 142 -4.56 -4.90 -6.59
CA LEU A 142 -3.56 -3.99 -6.04
C LEU A 142 -2.12 -4.44 -6.29
N GLU A 143 -1.93 -5.65 -6.85
CA GLU A 143 -0.61 -6.21 -7.18
C GLU A 143 0.32 -6.28 -5.96
N LEU A 144 -0.26 -6.45 -4.76
CA LEU A 144 0.52 -6.58 -3.53
C LEU A 144 1.21 -7.95 -3.45
N THR A 145 2.43 -7.94 -2.93
CA THR A 145 3.19 -9.15 -2.65
C THR A 145 2.59 -9.92 -1.47
N ASN A 146 2.82 -11.24 -1.39
CA ASN A 146 2.38 -12.04 -0.25
C ASN A 146 2.89 -11.47 1.09
N PHE A 147 4.14 -10.99 1.13
CA PHE A 147 4.71 -10.34 2.32
C PHE A 147 3.92 -9.12 2.78
N GLN A 148 3.46 -8.28 1.83
CA GLN A 148 2.63 -7.12 2.14
C GLN A 148 1.24 -7.55 2.62
N ILE A 149 0.66 -8.58 2.01
CA ILE A 149 -0.65 -9.11 2.38
C ILE A 149 -0.61 -9.71 3.78
N GLU A 150 0.41 -10.49 4.12
CA GLU A 150 0.62 -11.04 5.47
C GLU A 150 0.73 -9.92 6.51
N TYR A 151 1.53 -8.88 6.23
CA TYR A 151 1.60 -7.71 7.09
C TYR A 151 0.22 -7.04 7.30
N LEU A 152 -0.59 -6.91 6.25
CA LEU A 152 -1.94 -6.33 6.35
C LEU A 152 -2.88 -7.21 7.19
N ILE A 153 -2.75 -8.53 7.11
CA ILE A 153 -3.50 -9.48 7.94
C ILE A 153 -3.14 -9.30 9.42
N ASP A 154 -1.86 -9.21 9.76
CA ASP A 154 -1.41 -9.05 11.14
C ASP A 154 -1.90 -7.74 11.76
N VAL A 155 -1.83 -6.66 10.98
CA VAL A 155 -2.40 -5.36 11.37
C VAL A 155 -3.91 -5.47 11.56
N ALA A 156 -4.62 -6.15 10.66
CA ALA A 156 -6.08 -6.29 10.75
C ALA A 156 -6.50 -7.05 12.02
N LYS A 157 -5.81 -8.15 12.35
CA LYS A 157 -6.02 -8.90 13.59
C LYS A 157 -5.75 -8.06 14.83
N SER A 158 -4.67 -7.29 14.81
CA SER A 158 -4.32 -6.38 15.92
C SER A 158 -5.42 -5.35 16.14
N ILE A 159 -5.90 -4.68 15.09
CA ILE A 159 -7.00 -3.71 15.17
C ILE A 159 -8.31 -4.37 15.61
N ALA A 160 -8.62 -5.56 15.11
CA ALA A 160 -9.83 -6.28 15.48
C ALA A 160 -9.93 -6.49 17.00
N ASN A 161 -8.78 -6.71 17.66
CA ASN A 161 -8.63 -6.90 19.11
C ASN A 161 -8.54 -5.61 19.94
N LEU A 162 -8.45 -4.42 19.34
CA LEU A 162 -8.33 -3.15 20.08
C LEU A 162 -9.66 -2.66 20.68
N THR A 163 -10.80 -3.15 20.18
CA THR A 163 -12.12 -2.62 20.57
C THR A 163 -12.75 -3.50 21.64
N TYR A 164 -12.96 -2.91 22.83
CA TYR A 164 -13.78 -3.45 23.94
C TYR A 164 -15.16 -2.79 23.94
#